data_AF-A0A3D5U664-F1
#
_entry.id   AF-A0A3D5U664-F1
#
_cell.length_a   1.000
_cell.length_b   1.000
_cell.length_c   1.000
_cell.angle_alpha   90.00
_cell.angle_beta   90.00
_cell.angle_gamma   90.00
#
_symmetry.space_group_name_H-M   'P 1'
#
loop_
_entity.id
_entity.type
_entity.pdbx_description
1 polymer ?
#
loop_
_entity_poly.entity_id
_entity_poly.type
_entity_poly.pdbx_seq_one_letter_code
_entity_poly.pdbx_strand_id
1 'polypeptide(L)'
;GDKHIPWVHNVRSTDNVAAVRDEDCIRLLRLFNEAAGHEYLHRQGVDFDTLKKLPLMGISSIGNMLAAIKTARYYELDENDVLLTCFTDSASMYASRIEKLKKDKGDYDTLQAAIDMEGCLNAQSYDNFLELSYQDKKRIHHLKYFTWVEQQGRSEEELNMQWDPQYWIETFENNLEELDKAIEEFNSL
;
A
#
# COMPACT_ATOMS: atom_id res chain seq x y z
N GLY A 1 4.93 -5.98 -6.11
CA GLY A 1 4.36 -4.65 -6.42
C GLY A 1 4.44 -4.35 -7.90
N ASP A 2 3.56 -3.47 -8.38
CA ASP A 2 3.69 -2.89 -9.72
C ASP A 2 5.06 -2.20 -9.86
N LYS A 3 5.72 -2.36 -11.00
CA LYS A 3 7.15 -2.04 -11.15
C LYS A 3 7.42 -0.57 -11.49
N HIS A 4 6.36 0.24 -11.59
CA HIS A 4 6.47 1.64 -11.99
C HIS A 4 6.07 2.61 -10.88
N ILE A 5 6.69 3.79 -10.90
CA ILE A 5 6.23 4.95 -10.14
C ILE A 5 5.06 5.57 -10.91
N PRO A 6 3.88 5.78 -10.30
CA PRO A 6 2.75 6.39 -10.99
C PRO A 6 3.10 7.76 -11.57
N TRP A 7 2.57 8.08 -12.77
CA TRP A 7 2.83 9.36 -13.44
C TRP A 7 2.48 10.55 -12.53
N VAL A 8 1.31 10.48 -11.89
CA VAL A 8 0.78 11.55 -11.02
C VAL A 8 1.35 11.54 -9.60
N HIS A 9 2.35 10.71 -9.29
CA HIS A 9 2.95 10.72 -7.95
C HIS A 9 3.95 11.86 -7.78
N ASN A 10 3.67 12.82 -6.89
CA ASN A 10 4.62 13.86 -6.53
C ASN A 10 5.74 13.28 -5.64
N VAL A 11 6.82 12.79 -6.28
CA VAL A 11 7.96 12.18 -5.58
C VAL A 11 8.69 13.18 -4.68
N ARG A 12 8.62 14.49 -4.98
CA ARG A 12 9.32 15.51 -4.20
C ARG A 12 8.76 15.66 -2.78
N SER A 13 7.47 15.34 -2.58
CA SER A 13 6.80 15.29 -1.28
C SER A 13 6.90 13.92 -0.59
N THR A 14 7.63 12.96 -1.15
CA THR A 14 7.84 11.64 -0.53
C THR A 14 9.11 11.67 0.30
N ASP A 15 9.00 11.39 1.59
CA ASP A 15 10.16 11.39 2.51
C ASP A 15 10.77 10.01 2.70
N ASN A 16 9.97 8.94 2.55
CA ASN A 16 10.41 7.58 2.82
C ASN A 16 9.90 6.58 1.79
N VAL A 17 10.62 5.47 1.63
CA VAL A 17 10.18 4.31 0.87
C VAL A 17 10.38 3.05 1.70
N ALA A 18 9.34 2.23 1.81
CA ALA A 18 9.40 0.92 2.43
C ALA A 18 9.22 -0.17 1.38
N ALA A 19 10.19 -1.09 1.28
CA ALA A 19 9.96 -2.32 0.52
C ALA A 19 9.15 -3.30 1.36
N VAL A 20 8.03 -3.76 0.81
CA VAL A 20 7.18 -4.79 1.43
C VAL A 20 7.23 -6.05 0.59
N ARG A 21 7.42 -7.19 1.25
CA ARG A 21 7.47 -8.49 0.58
C ARG A 21 6.05 -8.91 0.18
N ASP A 22 5.82 -9.04 -1.12
CA ASP A 22 4.50 -9.41 -1.68
C ASP A 22 3.90 -10.67 -1.02
N GLU A 23 4.72 -11.68 -0.74
CA GLU A 23 4.27 -12.94 -0.13
C GLU A 23 3.72 -12.74 1.29
N ASP A 24 4.23 -11.77 2.06
CA ASP A 24 3.70 -11.48 3.39
C ASP A 24 2.29 -10.89 3.28
N CYS A 25 2.05 -10.02 2.28
CA CYS A 25 0.71 -9.53 2.00
C CYS A 25 -0.26 -10.66 1.60
N ILE A 26 0.20 -11.60 0.78
CA ILE A 26 -0.61 -12.73 0.33
C ILE A 26 -0.95 -13.69 1.48
N ARG A 27 -0.01 -13.94 2.40
CA ARG A 27 -0.23 -14.81 3.57
C ARG A 27 -1.18 -14.17 4.57
N LEU A 28 -0.97 -12.88 4.86
CA LEU A 28 -1.89 -12.12 5.71
C LEU A 28 -3.29 -11.96 5.10
N LEU A 29 -3.41 -11.92 3.76
CA LEU A 29 -4.72 -11.95 3.11
C LEU A 29 -5.51 -13.20 3.52
N ARG A 30 -4.88 -14.38 3.59
CA ARG A 30 -5.53 -15.61 4.07
C ARG A 30 -5.86 -15.52 5.56
N LEU A 31 -4.91 -15.08 6.39
CA LEU A 31 -5.12 -14.87 7.83
C LEU A 31 -6.35 -13.98 8.13
N PHE A 32 -6.54 -12.95 7.31
CA PHE A 32 -7.61 -11.95 7.47
C PHE A 32 -8.95 -12.35 6.85
N ASN A 33 -9.02 -13.42 6.07
CA ASN A 33 -10.23 -13.79 5.33
C ASN A 33 -10.67 -15.25 5.50
N GLU A 34 -9.83 -16.14 6.02
CA GLU A 34 -10.20 -17.53 6.28
C GLU A 34 -10.59 -17.75 7.74
N ALA A 35 -11.58 -18.63 7.97
CA ALA A 35 -12.18 -18.86 9.28
C ALA A 35 -11.17 -19.28 10.36
N ALA A 36 -10.20 -20.15 10.01
CA ALA A 36 -9.16 -20.58 10.94
C ALA A 36 -8.23 -19.43 11.36
N GLY A 37 -8.03 -18.43 10.48
CA GLY A 37 -7.27 -17.23 10.78
C GLY A 37 -7.99 -16.33 11.78
N HIS A 38 -9.28 -16.08 11.56
CA HIS A 38 -10.12 -15.32 12.49
C HIS A 38 -10.23 -16.01 13.85
N GLU A 39 -10.42 -17.32 13.87
CA GLU A 39 -10.44 -18.10 15.12
C GLU A 39 -9.12 -17.97 15.88
N TYR A 40 -7.99 -18.08 15.19
CA TYR A 40 -6.68 -17.95 15.81
C TYR A 40 -6.45 -16.54 16.37
N LEU A 41 -6.72 -15.50 15.58
CA LEU A 41 -6.59 -14.10 16.01
C LEU A 41 -7.48 -13.78 17.21
N HIS A 42 -8.70 -14.33 17.25
CA HIS A 42 -9.58 -14.17 18.40
C HIS A 42 -8.96 -14.77 19.67
N ARG A 43 -8.36 -15.96 19.57
CA ARG A 43 -7.63 -16.60 20.68
C ARG A 43 -6.40 -15.80 21.12
N GLN A 44 -5.81 -15.00 20.23
CA GLN A 44 -4.71 -14.06 20.55
C GLN A 44 -5.20 -12.74 21.16
N GLY A 45 -6.51 -12.57 21.37
CA GLY A 45 -7.10 -11.40 22.03
C GLY A 45 -7.60 -10.30 21.10
N VAL A 46 -7.63 -10.53 19.78
CA VAL A 46 -8.26 -9.58 18.85
C VAL A 46 -9.78 -9.62 19.06
N ASP A 47 -10.37 -8.45 19.27
CA ASP A 47 -11.81 -8.32 19.50
C ASP A 47 -12.62 -8.59 18.23
N PHE A 48 -13.88 -8.95 18.42
CA PHE A 48 -14.76 -9.38 17.32
C PHE A 48 -15.09 -8.27 16.33
N ASP A 49 -15.14 -7.01 16.77
CA ASP A 49 -15.44 -5.88 15.88
C ASP A 49 -14.25 -5.57 14.97
N THR A 50 -13.02 -5.74 15.46
CA THR A 50 -11.82 -5.70 14.62
C THR A 50 -11.78 -6.86 13.64
N LEU A 51 -12.03 -8.10 14.07
CA LEU A 51 -12.02 -9.28 13.19
C LEU A 51 -12.99 -9.15 12.01
N LYS A 52 -14.20 -8.64 12.26
CA LYS A 52 -15.20 -8.37 11.21
C LYS A 52 -14.74 -7.36 10.16
N LYS A 53 -13.81 -6.47 10.50
CA LYS A 53 -13.28 -5.44 9.60
C LYS A 53 -12.06 -5.89 8.83
N LEU A 54 -11.36 -6.95 9.25
CA LEU A 54 -10.17 -7.46 8.55
C LEU A 54 -10.41 -7.77 7.05
N PRO A 55 -11.58 -8.31 6.63
CA PRO A 55 -11.89 -8.47 5.20
C PRO A 55 -11.99 -7.17 4.39
N LEU A 56 -12.09 -6.01 5.05
CA LEU A 56 -11.99 -4.71 4.38
C LEU A 56 -10.56 -4.41 3.91
N MET A 57 -9.56 -5.22 4.29
CA MET A 57 -8.18 -5.07 3.87
C MET A 57 -7.82 -6.09 2.79
N GLY A 58 -7.63 -5.58 1.56
CA GLY A 58 -7.06 -6.31 0.43
C GLY A 58 -5.53 -6.32 0.45
N ILE A 59 -4.92 -6.79 -0.64
CA ILE A 59 -3.46 -6.97 -0.75
C ILE A 59 -2.72 -5.64 -0.60
N SER A 60 -3.20 -4.56 -1.23
CA SER A 60 -2.53 -3.25 -1.19
C SER A 60 -2.66 -2.60 0.19
N SER A 61 -3.81 -2.76 0.85
CA SER A 61 -4.09 -2.28 2.20
C SER A 61 -3.21 -2.98 3.23
N ILE A 62 -3.04 -4.29 3.08
CA ILE A 62 -2.09 -5.06 3.88
C ILE A 62 -0.66 -4.55 3.62
N GLY A 63 -0.30 -4.26 2.36
CA GLY A 63 0.97 -3.62 2.04
C GLY A 63 1.18 -2.29 2.77
N ASN A 64 0.17 -1.41 2.77
CA ASN A 64 0.21 -0.13 3.48
C ASN A 64 0.30 -0.31 5.00
N MET A 65 -0.39 -1.31 5.57
CA MET A 65 -0.28 -1.66 6.98
C MET A 65 1.14 -2.13 7.34
N LEU A 66 1.74 -3.01 6.53
CA LEU A 66 3.12 -3.47 6.76
C LEU A 66 4.11 -2.31 6.63
N ALA A 67 3.95 -1.44 5.63
CA ALA A 67 4.75 -0.23 5.49
C ALA A 67 4.59 0.72 6.70
N ALA A 68 3.39 0.83 7.26
CA ALA A 68 3.13 1.61 8.47
C ALA A 68 3.86 1.01 9.68
N ILE A 69 3.83 -0.32 9.86
CA ILE A 69 4.60 -1.00 10.92
C ILE A 69 6.10 -0.74 10.76
N LYS A 70 6.64 -0.81 9.53
CA LYS A 70 8.05 -0.49 9.25
C LYS A 70 8.38 0.96 9.62
N THR A 71 7.50 1.90 9.26
CA THR A 71 7.64 3.33 9.55
C THR A 71 7.66 3.58 11.05
N ALA A 72 6.71 2.99 11.79
CA ALA A 72 6.64 3.11 13.23
C ALA A 72 7.90 2.58 13.91
N ARG A 73 8.43 1.45 13.46
CA ARG A 73 9.69 0.89 13.98
C ARG A 73 10.91 1.72 13.61
N TYR A 74 10.97 2.25 12.40
CA TYR A 74 12.10 3.04 11.92
C TYR A 74 12.26 4.35 12.70
N TYR A 75 11.14 5.03 12.96
CA TYR A 75 11.10 6.29 13.72
C TYR A 75 10.94 6.09 15.21
N GLU A 76 10.95 4.84 15.69
CA GLU A 76 10.79 4.50 17.12
C GLU A 76 9.53 5.12 17.74
N LEU A 77 8.43 5.16 16.97
CA LEU A 77 7.17 5.76 17.41
C LEU A 77 6.62 5.06 18.65
N ASP A 78 6.08 5.85 19.58
CA ASP A 78 5.50 5.37 20.84
C ASP A 78 4.01 5.73 20.98
N GLU A 79 3.44 5.53 22.17
CA GLU A 79 2.02 5.81 22.43
C GLU A 79 1.60 7.28 22.27
N ASN A 80 2.54 8.22 22.16
CA ASN A 80 2.30 9.64 21.96
C ASN A 80 2.29 10.05 20.48
N ASP A 81 2.71 9.16 19.58
CA ASP A 81 2.79 9.40 18.16
C ASP A 81 1.52 8.94 17.41
N VAL A 82 1.22 9.61 16.30
CA VAL A 82 0.09 9.26 15.43
C VAL A 82 0.60 8.96 14.04
N LEU A 83 0.37 7.72 13.59
CA LEU A 83 0.63 7.29 12.22
C LEU A 83 -0.69 7.07 11.48
N LEU A 84 -0.91 7.86 10.43
CA LEU A 84 -2.07 7.72 9.55
C LEU A 84 -1.69 6.91 8.31
N THR A 85 -2.51 5.92 7.96
CA THR A 85 -2.38 5.13 6.74
C THR A 85 -3.76 4.90 6.09
N CYS A 86 -3.76 4.49 4.83
CA CYS A 86 -4.97 4.27 4.05
C CYS A 86 -5.09 2.79 3.65
N PHE A 87 -6.27 2.21 3.88
CA PHE A 87 -6.63 0.89 3.33
C PHE A 87 -7.37 1.10 2.01
N THR A 88 -6.64 0.91 0.93
CA THR A 88 -6.98 1.31 -0.45
C THR A 88 -7.92 0.35 -1.17
N ASP A 89 -8.12 -0.85 -0.65
CA ASP A 89 -8.74 -1.98 -1.32
C ASP A 89 -9.30 -2.98 -0.31
N SER A 90 -10.40 -3.63 -0.65
CA SER A 90 -10.97 -4.72 0.14
C SER A 90 -10.59 -6.10 -0.39
N ALA A 91 -10.70 -7.12 0.45
CA ALA A 91 -10.47 -8.50 0.05
C ALA A 91 -11.47 -9.00 -1.01
N SER A 92 -12.63 -8.36 -1.14
CA SER A 92 -13.63 -8.72 -2.16
C SER A 92 -13.10 -8.59 -3.59
N MET A 93 -12.13 -7.69 -3.83
CA MET A 93 -11.44 -7.60 -5.13
C MET A 93 -10.52 -8.80 -5.42
N TYR A 94 -10.21 -9.62 -4.41
CA TYR A 94 -9.27 -10.73 -4.47
C TYR A 94 -9.91 -12.09 -4.17
N ALA A 95 -11.23 -12.21 -4.22
CA ALA A 95 -11.93 -13.47 -3.92
C ALA A 95 -11.41 -14.65 -4.77
N SER A 96 -11.22 -14.44 -6.07
CA SER A 96 -10.65 -15.46 -6.97
C SER A 96 -9.21 -15.84 -6.62
N ARG A 97 -8.45 -14.90 -6.02
CA ARG A 97 -7.08 -15.14 -5.57
C ARG A 97 -7.06 -16.01 -4.32
N ILE A 98 -7.98 -15.82 -3.39
CA ILE A 98 -8.10 -16.65 -2.18
C ILE A 98 -8.41 -18.11 -2.56
N GLU A 99 -9.38 -18.32 -3.45
CA GLU A 99 -9.71 -19.67 -3.95
C GLU A 99 -8.51 -20.33 -4.66
N LYS A 100 -7.78 -19.56 -5.48
CA LYS A 100 -6.55 -20.04 -6.11
C LYS A 100 -5.49 -20.42 -5.08
N LEU A 101 -5.29 -19.60 -4.04
CA LEU A 101 -4.32 -19.88 -2.98
C LEU A 101 -4.68 -21.15 -2.21
N LYS A 102 -5.97 -21.40 -1.97
CA LYS A 102 -6.43 -22.65 -1.36
C LYS A 102 -6.11 -23.87 -2.22
N LYS A 103 -6.29 -23.76 -3.55
CA LYS A 103 -5.90 -24.82 -4.49
C LYS A 103 -4.39 -25.04 -4.54
N ASP A 104 -3.60 -23.96 -4.56
CA ASP A 104 -2.15 -24.02 -4.77
C ASP A 104 -1.38 -24.37 -3.47
N LYS A 105 -1.88 -23.93 -2.31
CA LYS A 105 -1.20 -24.07 -1.01
C LYS A 105 -1.94 -24.97 -0.01
N GLY A 106 -3.13 -25.46 -0.35
CA GLY A 106 -3.95 -26.30 0.52
C GLY A 106 -4.83 -25.52 1.50
N ASP A 107 -5.56 -26.27 2.32
CA ASP A 107 -6.45 -25.74 3.35
C ASP A 107 -5.70 -24.87 4.36
N TYR A 108 -6.35 -23.82 4.85
CA TYR A 108 -5.81 -22.93 5.87
C TYR A 108 -6.25 -23.42 7.25
N ASP A 109 -5.29 -23.78 8.09
CA ASP A 109 -5.54 -24.25 9.45
C ASP A 109 -4.96 -23.30 10.50
N THR A 110 -5.21 -23.62 11.77
CA THR A 110 -4.74 -22.83 12.91
C THR A 110 -3.22 -22.81 13.01
N LEU A 111 -2.52 -23.85 12.55
CA LEU A 111 -1.04 -23.87 12.54
C LEU A 111 -0.50 -22.86 11.53
N GLN A 112 -1.05 -22.84 10.32
CA GLN A 112 -0.67 -21.87 9.29
C GLN A 112 -1.01 -20.44 9.73
N ALA A 113 -2.16 -20.23 10.38
CA ALA A 113 -2.52 -18.94 10.96
C ALA A 113 -1.48 -18.43 11.97
N ALA A 114 -0.98 -19.30 12.85
CA ALA A 114 0.08 -18.97 13.79
C ALA A 114 1.40 -18.60 13.09
N ILE A 115 1.80 -19.39 12.08
CA ILE A 115 3.03 -19.15 11.32
C ILE A 115 2.95 -17.85 10.51
N ASP A 116 1.77 -17.50 9.98
CA ASP A 116 1.55 -16.27 9.23
C ASP A 116 1.50 -15.05 10.14
N MET A 117 0.83 -15.13 11.30
CA MET A 117 0.85 -14.05 12.28
C MET A 117 2.27 -13.76 12.77
N GLU A 118 3.00 -14.79 13.21
CA GLU A 118 4.37 -14.59 13.69
C GLU A 118 5.32 -14.16 12.57
N GLY A 119 5.31 -14.87 11.45
CA GLY A 119 6.30 -14.66 10.38
C GLY A 119 6.03 -13.45 9.49
N CYS A 120 4.78 -13.04 9.30
CA CYS A 120 4.43 -11.94 8.41
C CYS A 120 4.01 -10.67 9.14
N LEU A 121 3.50 -10.74 10.37
CA LEU A 121 3.07 -9.56 11.12
C LEU A 121 4.03 -9.22 12.26
N ASN A 122 4.23 -10.14 13.22
CA ASN A 122 5.01 -9.84 14.43
C ASN A 122 6.51 -9.69 14.14
N ALA A 123 7.05 -10.48 13.22
CA ALA A 123 8.45 -10.44 12.81
C ALA A 123 8.82 -9.26 11.89
N GLN A 124 7.87 -8.40 11.51
CA GLN A 124 8.19 -7.22 10.70
C GLN A 124 9.22 -6.35 11.40
N SER A 125 10.26 -5.97 10.67
CA SER A 125 11.30 -5.02 11.07
C SER A 125 11.35 -3.88 10.04
N TYR A 126 12.16 -2.85 10.25
CA TYR A 126 12.36 -1.76 9.29
C TYR A 126 13.40 -2.10 8.20
N ASP A 127 13.68 -3.39 7.95
CA ASP A 127 14.56 -3.79 6.86
C ASP A 127 14.06 -3.27 5.51
N ASN A 128 14.98 -2.90 4.63
CA ASN A 128 14.66 -2.34 3.31
C ASN A 128 13.75 -1.10 3.36
N PHE A 129 13.88 -0.30 4.42
CA PHE A 129 13.32 1.04 4.56
C PHE A 129 14.39 2.09 4.22
N LEU A 130 14.01 3.13 3.47
CA LEU A 130 14.91 4.21 3.06
C LEU A 130 14.26 5.57 3.35
N GLU A 131 14.91 6.34 4.23
CA GLU A 131 14.69 7.78 4.34
C GLU A 131 15.40 8.49 3.19
N LEU A 132 14.65 9.30 2.43
CA LEU A 132 15.07 9.82 1.14
C LEU A 132 15.79 11.16 1.29
N SER A 133 17.05 11.20 0.83
CA SER A 133 17.70 12.47 0.53
C SER A 133 17.06 13.14 -0.69
N TYR A 134 17.36 14.43 -0.91
CA TYR A 134 16.96 15.13 -2.12
C TYR A 134 17.39 14.41 -3.41
N GLN A 135 18.57 13.79 -3.42
CA GLN A 135 19.07 13.03 -4.56
C GLN A 135 18.34 11.70 -4.75
N ASP A 136 17.91 11.06 -3.66
CA ASP A 136 17.08 9.86 -3.73
C ASP A 136 15.71 10.17 -4.32
N LYS A 137 15.08 11.28 -3.89
CA LYS A 137 13.83 11.78 -4.49
C LYS A 137 13.99 12.03 -5.98
N LYS A 138 15.09 12.68 -6.42
CA LYS A 138 15.40 12.86 -7.86
C LYS A 138 15.56 11.54 -8.59
N ARG A 139 16.31 10.59 -8.01
CA ARG A 139 16.52 9.27 -8.59
C ARG A 139 15.19 8.55 -8.81
N ILE A 140 14.30 8.55 -7.81
CA ILE A 140 12.97 7.93 -7.91
C ILE A 140 12.11 8.67 -8.95
N HIS A 141 12.15 10.00 -8.99
CA HIS A 141 11.42 10.80 -9.98
C HIS A 141 11.79 10.40 -11.42
N HIS A 142 13.10 10.21 -11.69
CA HIS A 142 13.55 9.79 -13.01
C HIS A 142 13.17 8.34 -13.38
N LEU A 143 12.81 7.48 -12.42
CA LEU A 143 12.29 6.14 -12.74
C LEU A 143 10.99 6.17 -13.55
N LYS A 144 10.27 7.31 -13.54
CA LYS A 144 9.10 7.50 -14.41
C LYS A 144 9.45 7.50 -15.89
N TYR A 145 10.66 7.91 -16.26
CA TYR A 145 11.05 8.16 -17.66
C TYR A 145 10.83 6.93 -18.55
N PHE A 146 11.40 5.78 -18.19
CA PHE A 146 11.32 4.58 -19.03
C PHE A 146 9.87 4.14 -19.29
N THR A 147 9.06 4.03 -18.25
CA THR A 147 7.68 3.55 -18.39
C THR A 147 6.76 4.59 -19.01
N TRP A 148 6.89 5.87 -18.65
CA TRP A 148 5.90 6.87 -19.06
C TRP A 148 6.31 7.62 -20.31
N VAL A 149 7.57 8.02 -20.43
CA VAL A 149 8.06 8.77 -21.60
C VAL A 149 8.32 7.80 -22.75
N GLU A 150 9.21 6.82 -22.57
CA GLU A 150 9.61 5.93 -23.69
C GLU A 150 8.50 4.97 -24.12
N GLN A 151 7.82 4.32 -23.15
CA GLN A 151 6.85 3.27 -23.47
C GLN A 151 5.42 3.80 -23.67
N GLN A 152 5.02 4.86 -22.96
CA GLN A 152 3.66 5.38 -22.99
C GLN A 152 3.52 6.76 -23.64
N GLY A 153 4.61 7.32 -24.17
CA GLY A 153 4.59 8.53 -24.99
C GLY A 153 4.26 9.83 -24.24
N ARG A 154 4.46 9.88 -22.92
CA ARG A 154 4.39 11.13 -22.15
C ARG A 154 5.54 12.06 -22.52
N SER A 155 5.34 13.35 -22.32
CA SER A 155 6.38 14.35 -22.60
C SER A 155 7.49 14.30 -21.56
N GLU A 156 8.75 14.27 -22.00
CA GLU A 156 9.91 14.49 -21.14
C GLU A 156 9.88 15.89 -20.49
N GLU A 157 9.39 16.89 -21.22
CA GLU A 157 9.22 18.26 -20.70
C GLU A 157 8.23 18.27 -19.53
N GLU A 158 7.12 17.54 -19.64
CA GLU A 158 6.15 17.40 -18.54
C GLU A 158 6.76 16.66 -17.35
N LEU A 159 7.56 15.62 -17.58
CA LEU A 159 8.30 14.95 -16.50
C LEU A 159 9.19 15.94 -15.75
N ASN A 160 9.95 16.78 -16.47
CA ASN A 160 10.80 17.79 -15.86
C ASN A 160 9.98 18.85 -15.09
N MET A 161 8.83 19.28 -15.61
CA MET A 161 7.94 20.23 -14.93
C MET A 161 7.40 19.65 -13.60
N GLN A 162 7.10 18.35 -13.54
CA GLN A 162 6.66 17.70 -12.30
C GLN A 162 7.65 17.79 -11.14
N TRP A 163 8.92 18.14 -11.38
CA TRP A 163 9.89 18.41 -10.31
C TRP A 163 9.64 19.76 -9.60
N ASP A 164 9.02 20.72 -10.28
CA ASP A 164 8.66 22.03 -9.75
C ASP A 164 7.37 21.94 -8.91
N PRO A 165 7.34 22.41 -7.65
CA PRO A 165 6.11 22.43 -6.85
C PRO A 165 5.00 23.23 -7.52
N GLN A 166 5.34 24.26 -8.30
CA GLN A 166 4.37 25.10 -8.99
C GLN A 166 3.52 24.31 -9.99
N TYR A 167 4.09 23.29 -10.65
CA TYR A 167 3.34 22.40 -11.55
C TYR A 167 2.15 21.75 -10.85
N TRP A 168 2.33 21.29 -9.60
CA TRP A 168 1.28 20.61 -8.85
C TRP A 168 0.19 21.58 -8.38
N ILE A 169 0.58 22.78 -7.95
CA ILE A 169 -0.35 23.86 -7.57
C ILE A 169 -1.22 24.23 -8.77
N GLU A 170 -0.61 24.45 -9.94
CA GLU A 170 -1.33 24.82 -11.17
C GLU A 170 -2.23 23.70 -11.69
N THR A 171 -1.81 22.43 -11.53
CA THR A 171 -2.54 21.27 -12.07
C THR A 171 -3.70 20.85 -11.16
N PHE A 172 -3.56 20.95 -9.84
CA PHE A 172 -4.49 20.34 -8.89
C PHE A 172 -5.05 21.25 -7.80
N GLU A 173 -4.44 22.41 -7.51
CA GLU A 173 -4.91 23.28 -6.42
C GLU A 173 -5.70 24.49 -6.93
N ASN A 174 -5.34 25.02 -8.09
CA ASN A 174 -5.98 26.22 -8.67
C ASN A 174 -7.28 25.94 -9.43
N ASN A 175 -7.67 24.67 -9.59
CA ASN A 175 -8.80 24.23 -10.43
C ASN A 175 -9.71 23.20 -9.72
N LEU A 176 -9.73 23.19 -8.39
CA LEU A 176 -10.46 22.20 -7.59
C LEU A 176 -11.96 22.12 -7.95
N GLU A 177 -12.64 23.25 -8.13
CA GLU A 177 -14.07 23.27 -8.49
C GLU A 177 -14.35 22.62 -9.86
N GLU A 178 -13.44 22.79 -10.81
CA GLU A 178 -13.56 22.17 -12.14
C GLU A 178 -13.33 20.66 -12.07
N LEU A 179 -12.36 20.22 -11.26
CA LEU A 179 -12.08 18.81 -11.01
C LEU A 179 -13.26 18.13 -10.32
N ASP A 180 -13.81 18.73 -9.27
CA ASP A 180 -14.98 18.20 -8.56
C ASP A 180 -16.16 18.02 -9.51
N LYS A 181 -16.45 19.03 -10.33
CA LYS A 181 -17.50 18.95 -11.34
C LYS A 181 -17.25 17.85 -12.36
N ALA A 182 -16.02 17.71 -12.87
CA ALA A 182 -15.67 16.65 -13.81
C ALA A 182 -15.81 15.25 -13.19
N ILE A 183 -15.49 15.10 -11.90
CA ILE A 183 -15.66 13.85 -11.15
C ILE A 183 -17.16 13.52 -11.00
N GLU A 184 -18.00 14.49 -10.64
CA GLU A 184 -19.46 14.31 -10.56
C GLU A 184 -20.04 13.90 -11.91
N GLU A 185 -19.64 14.58 -12.99
CA GLU A 185 -20.06 14.25 -14.36
C GLU A 185 -19.64 12.83 -14.74
N PHE A 186 -18.39 12.43 -14.48
CA PHE A 186 -17.91 11.07 -14.76
C PHE A 186 -18.69 10.00 -13.96
N ASN A 187 -18.96 10.23 -12.68
CA ASN A 187 -19.68 9.29 -11.83
C ASN A 187 -21.18 9.19 -12.14
N SER A 188 -21.73 10.15 -12.91
CA SER A 188 -23.12 10.13 -13.37
C SER A 188 -23.36 9.33 -14.65
N LEU A 189 -22.28 8.91 -15.33
CA LEU A 189 -22.30 8.05 -16.53
C LEU A 189 -22.48 6.56 -16.17
#